data_AF-A0A9E5NI55-F1
#
_entry.id   AF-A0A9E5NI55-F1
#
_cell.length_a   1.000
_cell.length_b   1.000
_cell.length_c   1.000
_cell.angle_alpha   90.00
_cell.angle_beta   90.00
_cell.angle_gamma   90.00
#
_symmetry.space_group_name_H-M   'P 1'
#
loop_
_entity.id
_entity.type
_entity.pdbx_description
1 polymer ?
#
loop_
_entity_poly.entity_id
_entity_poly.type
_entity_poly.pdbx_seq_one_letter_code
_entity_poly.pdbx_strand_id
1 'polypeptide(L)'
;MDNTTERREKAIEALTDQFSQMLRQWAEEVADSDTITLEEMEQEVRVGLRSLGEQVLQGLVDLVGTGKRDKLVACPQCDESMAFVRYQGKWVQTLLGTIRPQRAYFHCAECHQGFVPLDHQLGLGADSLSGGLEEALCLLSAHMPFEEAVDKLERLILVEVDDNTIQRAVLRVGSELVAREERRVERAWQQAAPPTMEVHEPPERLYISVDGTKAHLQEGWKEVKVAAIYETETKLQPDGTTQIRAIHITYVVSFEDAQTFARHVYVEAVRRGLLQAQEVIVLGDGAE
;
A
#
# COMPACT_ATOMS: atom_id res chain seq x y z
N MET A 1 8.83 -15.18 37.14
CA MET A 1 8.26 -14.89 35.81
C MET A 1 9.32 -14.21 34.98
N ASP A 2 9.45 -14.55 33.71
CA ASP A 2 10.33 -13.82 32.79
C ASP A 2 9.82 -12.37 32.64
N ASN A 3 10.75 -11.40 32.57
CA ASN A 3 10.47 -9.96 32.46
C ASN A 3 9.57 -9.65 31.24
N THR A 4 9.68 -10.47 30.20
CA THR A 4 8.83 -10.42 29.01
C THR A 4 7.36 -10.75 29.31
N THR A 5 7.09 -11.76 30.14
CA THR A 5 5.72 -12.16 30.50
C THR A 5 5.06 -11.11 31.39
N GLU A 6 5.78 -10.59 32.37
CA GLU A 6 5.27 -9.54 33.28
C GLU A 6 4.95 -8.24 32.52
N ARG A 7 5.78 -7.85 31.55
CA ARG A 7 5.51 -6.69 30.68
C ARG A 7 4.26 -6.86 29.83
N ARG A 8 4.04 -8.07 29.29
CA ARG A 8 2.85 -8.40 28.50
C ARG A 8 1.59 -8.32 29.33
N GLU A 9 1.59 -8.94 30.50
CA GLU A 9 0.43 -8.91 31.42
C GLU A 9 0.09 -7.48 31.84
N LYS A 10 1.09 -6.69 32.24
CA LYS A 10 0.89 -5.26 32.59
C LYS A 10 0.31 -4.44 31.44
N ALA A 11 0.76 -4.68 30.20
CA ALA A 11 0.22 -3.99 29.04
C ALA A 11 -1.25 -4.39 28.77
N ILE A 12 -1.58 -5.68 28.90
CA ILE A 12 -2.94 -6.17 28.74
C ILE A 12 -3.86 -5.57 29.82
N GLU A 13 -3.43 -5.58 31.09
CA GLU A 13 -4.19 -5.00 32.20
C GLU A 13 -4.45 -3.51 31.97
N ALA A 14 -3.42 -2.74 31.62
CA ALA A 14 -3.56 -1.30 31.37
C ALA A 14 -4.55 -0.99 30.23
N LEU A 15 -4.47 -1.72 29.11
CA LEU A 15 -5.40 -1.55 27.99
C LEU A 15 -6.83 -1.99 28.35
N THR A 16 -6.99 -3.05 29.14
CA THR A 16 -8.30 -3.54 29.59
C THR A 16 -8.96 -2.55 30.55
N ASP A 17 -8.18 -1.98 31.47
CA ASP A 17 -8.65 -0.98 32.42
C ASP A 17 -9.10 0.28 31.69
N GLN A 18 -8.33 0.73 30.69
CA GLN A 18 -8.69 1.87 29.88
C GLN A 18 -9.99 1.66 29.11
N PHE A 19 -10.15 0.51 28.45
CA PHE A 19 -11.40 0.20 27.75
C PHE A 19 -12.58 0.15 28.72
N SER A 20 -12.38 -0.43 29.91
CA SER A 20 -13.41 -0.49 30.96
C SER A 20 -13.80 0.89 31.47
N GLN A 21 -12.85 1.81 31.62
CA GLN A 21 -13.13 3.20 32.00
C GLN A 21 -13.94 3.92 30.93
N MET A 22 -13.58 3.75 29.66
CA MET A 22 -14.29 4.36 28.53
C MET A 22 -15.74 3.83 28.42
N LEU A 23 -15.95 2.53 28.60
CA LEU A 23 -17.29 1.92 28.64
C LEU A 23 -18.13 2.47 29.80
N ARG A 24 -17.54 2.66 30.97
CA ARG A 24 -18.24 3.24 32.14
C ARG A 24 -18.65 4.68 31.86
N GLN A 25 -17.76 5.48 31.28
CA GLN A 25 -18.04 6.86 30.92
C GLN A 25 -19.21 6.94 29.93
N TRP A 26 -19.18 6.18 28.83
CA TRP A 26 -20.28 6.17 27.87
C TRP A 26 -21.60 5.69 28.50
N ALA A 27 -21.54 4.71 29.41
CA ALA A 27 -22.74 4.22 30.10
C ALA A 27 -23.34 5.28 31.04
N GLU A 28 -22.50 6.07 31.71
CA GLU A 28 -22.92 7.22 32.55
C GLU A 28 -23.53 8.33 31.69
N GLU A 29 -22.88 8.70 30.58
CA GLU A 29 -23.38 9.72 29.62
C GLU A 29 -24.75 9.36 29.05
N VAL A 30 -24.97 8.09 28.71
CA VAL A 30 -26.27 7.59 28.26
C VAL A 30 -27.30 7.57 29.40
N ALA A 31 -26.90 7.20 30.62
CA ALA A 31 -27.81 7.14 31.76
C ALA A 31 -28.29 8.52 32.23
N ASP A 32 -27.44 9.55 32.10
CA ASP A 32 -27.71 10.92 32.54
C ASP A 32 -28.40 11.79 31.49
N SER A 33 -28.63 11.27 30.27
CA SER A 33 -29.24 12.02 29.17
C SER A 33 -30.70 11.64 28.91
N ASP A 34 -31.58 12.65 28.96
CA ASP A 34 -33.01 12.50 28.61
C ASP A 34 -33.28 12.60 27.09
N THR A 35 -32.28 12.99 26.28
CA THR A 35 -32.48 13.32 24.85
C THR A 35 -31.36 12.86 23.91
N ILE A 36 -30.50 11.92 24.31
CA ILE A 36 -29.40 11.44 23.47
C ILE A 36 -29.90 10.76 22.18
N THR A 37 -29.25 11.07 21.07
CA THR A 37 -29.57 10.47 19.76
C THR A 37 -28.60 9.34 19.42
N LEU A 38 -29.00 8.47 18.48
CA LEU A 38 -28.12 7.41 17.96
C LEU A 38 -26.88 7.99 17.27
N GLU A 39 -27.02 9.12 16.56
CA GLU A 39 -25.92 9.77 15.86
C GLU A 39 -24.85 10.27 16.84
N GLU A 40 -25.27 10.89 17.95
CA GLU A 40 -24.35 11.31 19.02
C GLU A 40 -23.63 10.12 19.66
N MET A 41 -24.38 9.06 20.03
CA MET A 41 -23.79 7.84 20.59
C MET A 41 -22.77 7.19 19.63
N GLU A 42 -23.11 7.09 18.35
CA GLU A 42 -22.22 6.52 17.34
C GLU A 42 -20.93 7.34 17.21
N GLN A 43 -21.05 8.68 17.17
CA GLN A 43 -19.90 9.55 17.05
C GLN A 43 -19.00 9.49 18.29
N GLU A 44 -19.55 9.47 19.51
CA GLU A 44 -18.79 9.34 20.75
C GLU A 44 -18.04 8.00 20.82
N VAL A 45 -18.75 6.89 20.54
CA VAL A 45 -18.14 5.56 20.50
C VAL A 45 -17.06 5.49 19.42
N ARG A 46 -17.30 6.05 18.23
CA ARG A 46 -16.33 6.06 17.13
C ARG A 46 -15.05 6.83 17.48
N VAL A 47 -15.18 8.00 18.10
CA VAL A 47 -14.03 8.81 18.54
C VAL A 47 -13.24 8.08 19.63
N GLY A 48 -13.91 7.51 20.63
CA GLY A 48 -13.20 6.80 21.70
C GLY A 48 -12.58 5.48 21.23
N LEU A 49 -13.24 4.72 20.36
CA LEU A 49 -12.63 3.52 19.75
C LEU A 49 -11.39 3.85 18.92
N ARG A 50 -11.36 5.00 18.22
CA ARG A 50 -10.15 5.48 17.55
C ARG A 50 -9.02 5.74 18.56
N SER A 51 -9.31 6.50 19.62
CA SER A 51 -8.33 6.81 20.67
C SER A 51 -7.79 5.53 21.35
N LEU A 52 -8.66 4.56 21.62
CA LEU A 52 -8.26 3.25 22.13
C LEU A 52 -7.41 2.48 21.11
N GLY A 53 -7.81 2.48 19.84
CA GLY A 53 -7.08 1.81 18.76
C GLY A 53 -5.63 2.31 18.64
N GLU A 54 -5.41 3.62 18.72
CA GLU A 54 -4.07 4.22 18.74
C GLU A 54 -3.22 3.67 19.88
N GLN A 55 -3.78 3.62 21.08
CA GLN A 55 -3.07 3.20 22.30
C GLN A 55 -2.81 1.69 22.34
N VAL A 56 -3.78 0.89 21.91
CA VAL A 56 -3.60 -0.56 21.72
C VAL A 56 -2.47 -0.81 20.72
N LEU A 57 -2.49 -0.11 19.57
CA LEU A 57 -1.45 -0.28 18.56
C LEU A 57 -0.08 0.16 19.08
N GLN A 58 0.02 1.30 19.76
CA GLN A 58 1.23 1.77 20.42
C GLN A 58 1.76 0.73 21.42
N GLY A 59 0.91 0.22 22.31
CA GLY A 59 1.29 -0.78 23.31
C GLY A 59 1.76 -2.09 22.69
N LEU A 60 1.09 -2.57 21.64
CA LEU A 60 1.52 -3.77 20.90
C LEU A 60 2.90 -3.57 20.25
N VAL A 61 3.15 -2.39 19.67
CA VAL A 61 4.46 -2.05 19.11
C VAL A 61 5.53 -1.95 20.20
N ASP A 62 5.21 -1.40 21.37
CA ASP A 62 6.13 -1.35 22.50
C ASP A 62 6.48 -2.74 23.05
N LEU A 63 5.56 -3.71 22.95
CA LEU A 63 5.83 -5.12 23.28
C LEU A 63 6.78 -5.81 22.30
N VAL A 64 6.81 -5.38 21.03
CA VAL A 64 7.86 -5.80 20.07
C VAL A 64 9.23 -5.30 20.54
N GLY A 65 9.25 -4.18 21.27
CA GLY A 65 10.44 -3.56 21.84
C GLY A 65 11.11 -2.60 20.86
N THR A 66 12.32 -2.17 21.20
CA THR A 66 12.98 -1.06 20.48
C THR A 66 13.76 -1.49 19.23
N GLY A 67 13.77 -2.78 18.92
CA GLY A 67 14.65 -3.36 17.90
C GLY A 67 16.14 -3.34 18.27
N LYS A 68 16.48 -3.01 19.53
CA LYS A 68 17.85 -3.21 20.04
C LYS A 68 18.15 -4.70 20.08
N ARG A 69 19.30 -5.09 19.55
CA ARG A 69 19.79 -6.47 19.52
C ARG A 69 21.04 -6.59 20.39
N ASP A 70 21.17 -7.69 21.12
CA ASP A 70 22.37 -7.99 21.91
C ASP A 70 23.51 -8.52 21.03
N LYS A 71 23.17 -9.10 19.87
CA LYS A 71 24.12 -9.48 18.83
C LYS A 71 24.53 -8.26 17.99
N LEU A 72 25.75 -8.30 17.46
CA LEU A 72 26.25 -7.30 16.52
C LEU A 72 25.27 -7.15 15.34
N VAL A 73 24.95 -5.89 15.02
CA VAL A 73 24.09 -5.54 13.89
C VAL A 73 24.99 -5.30 12.68
N ALA A 74 24.85 -6.11 11.63
CA ALA A 74 25.61 -5.95 10.40
C ALA A 74 25.01 -4.85 9.50
N CYS A 75 25.87 -4.11 8.80
CA CYS A 75 25.47 -3.11 7.84
C CYS A 75 24.86 -3.76 6.60
N PRO A 76 23.65 -3.37 6.15
CA PRO A 76 23.05 -3.92 4.93
C PRO A 76 23.84 -3.70 3.65
N GLN A 77 24.82 -2.78 3.66
CA GLN A 77 25.58 -2.39 2.47
C GLN A 77 26.97 -3.02 2.39
N CYS A 78 27.71 -3.09 3.50
CA CYS A 78 29.08 -3.60 3.54
C CYS A 78 29.29 -4.80 4.48
N ASP A 79 28.23 -5.27 5.15
CA ASP A 79 28.24 -6.36 6.14
C ASP A 79 29.07 -6.09 7.42
N GLU A 80 29.73 -4.92 7.52
CA GLU A 80 30.48 -4.52 8.70
C GLU A 80 29.60 -4.28 9.92
N SER A 81 30.17 -4.49 11.11
CA SER A 81 29.46 -4.28 12.37
C SER A 81 29.11 -2.81 12.59
N MET A 82 27.85 -2.55 12.94
CA MET A 82 27.33 -1.22 13.25
C MET A 82 27.29 -0.96 14.76
N ALA A 83 27.60 0.28 15.15
CA ALA A 83 27.54 0.70 16.54
C ALA A 83 26.14 1.21 16.90
N PHE A 84 25.62 0.82 18.06
CA PHE A 84 24.45 1.47 18.65
C PHE A 84 24.79 2.91 19.03
N VAL A 85 23.97 3.86 18.61
CA VAL A 85 24.19 5.29 18.89
C VAL A 85 23.20 5.79 19.94
N ARG A 86 21.90 5.62 19.70
CA ARG A 86 20.83 6.14 20.57
C ARG A 86 19.49 5.46 20.29
N TYR A 87 18.54 5.70 21.19
CA TYR A 87 17.12 5.52 20.89
C TYR A 87 16.55 6.78 20.24
N GLN A 88 15.64 6.60 19.29
CA GLN A 88 14.95 7.68 18.60
C GLN A 88 13.48 7.33 18.37
N GLY A 89 12.58 8.18 18.87
CA GLY A 89 11.16 8.11 18.54
C GLY A 89 10.88 8.51 17.09
N LYS A 90 9.88 7.89 16.46
CA LYS A 90 9.34 8.31 15.15
C LYS A 90 7.83 8.34 15.24
N TRP A 91 7.24 9.47 14.90
CA TRP A 91 5.81 9.56 14.70
C TRP A 91 5.44 8.74 13.47
N VAL A 92 4.42 7.91 13.56
CA VAL A 92 3.90 7.11 12.46
C VAL A 92 2.39 7.27 12.42
N GLN A 93 1.87 7.79 11.31
CA GLN A 93 0.43 7.85 11.06
C GLN A 93 -0.06 6.49 10.59
N THR A 94 -1.20 6.05 11.13
CA THR A 94 -1.80 4.76 10.82
C THR A 94 -3.31 4.92 10.64
N LEU A 95 -3.98 3.87 10.15
CA LEU A 95 -5.45 3.83 10.09
C LEU A 95 -6.13 3.90 11.47
N LEU A 96 -5.39 3.67 12.56
CA LEU A 96 -5.92 3.67 13.94
C LEU A 96 -5.51 4.92 14.72
N GLY A 97 -4.81 5.87 14.10
CA GLY A 97 -4.23 7.03 14.80
C GLY A 97 -2.71 7.08 14.69
N THR A 98 -2.11 8.03 15.41
CA THR A 98 -0.67 8.31 15.32
C THR A 98 0.07 7.67 16.49
N ILE A 99 0.99 6.76 16.19
CA ILE A 99 1.85 6.12 17.20
C ILE A 99 3.26 6.73 17.18
N ARG A 100 4.04 6.49 18.24
CA ARG A 100 5.43 6.93 18.37
C ARG A 100 6.35 5.83 18.90
N PRO A 101 6.64 4.78 18.12
CA PRO A 101 7.61 3.75 18.49
C PRO A 101 8.97 4.35 18.90
N GLN A 102 9.54 3.82 19.99
CA GLN A 102 10.93 4.06 20.38
C GLN A 102 11.84 3.02 19.69
N ARG A 103 12.89 3.49 19.01
CA ARG A 103 13.63 2.64 18.07
C ARG A 103 15.13 2.79 18.26
N ALA A 104 15.88 1.70 18.23
CA ALA A 104 17.33 1.72 18.31
C ALA A 104 17.96 2.11 16.97
N TYR A 105 18.74 3.19 16.96
CA TYR A 105 19.47 3.68 15.78
C TYR A 105 20.93 3.23 15.84
N PHE A 106 21.37 2.61 14.75
CA PHE A 106 22.73 2.13 14.54
C PHE A 106 23.39 2.91 13.41
N HIS A 107 24.71 3.07 13.49
CA HIS A 107 25.50 3.77 12.49
C HIS A 107 26.71 2.92 12.07
N CYS A 108 26.94 2.81 10.76
CA CYS A 108 28.12 2.15 10.19
C CYS A 108 29.26 3.16 10.06
N ALA A 109 30.43 2.88 10.62
CA ALA A 109 31.60 3.77 10.52
C ALA A 109 32.17 3.83 9.09
N GLU A 110 32.07 2.75 8.33
CA GLU A 110 32.65 2.64 6.97
C GLU A 110 31.76 3.28 5.90
N CYS A 111 30.45 2.98 5.90
CA CYS A 111 29.51 3.51 4.89
C CYS A 111 28.86 4.84 5.29
N HIS A 112 29.03 5.27 6.54
CA HIS A 112 28.31 6.43 7.13
C HIS A 112 26.78 6.35 7.03
N GLN A 113 26.24 5.13 6.90
CA GLN A 113 24.81 4.88 6.79
C GLN A 113 24.20 4.56 8.15
N GLY A 114 22.98 5.07 8.34
CA GLY A 114 22.14 4.74 9.48
C GLY A 114 21.30 3.50 9.23
N PHE A 115 21.03 2.72 10.27
CA PHE A 115 20.12 1.58 10.20
C PHE A 115 19.26 1.51 11.46
N VAL A 116 17.97 1.26 11.27
CA VAL A 116 16.99 1.09 12.35
C VAL A 116 16.32 -0.27 12.17
N PRO A 117 16.75 -1.31 12.89
CA PRO A 117 16.23 -2.66 12.71
C PRO A 117 14.71 -2.76 12.89
N LEU A 118 14.15 -1.97 13.82
CA LEU A 118 12.71 -1.99 14.07
C LEU A 118 11.89 -1.45 12.88
N ASP A 119 12.41 -0.46 12.15
CA ASP A 119 11.71 0.06 10.96
C ASP A 119 11.55 -1.02 9.90
N HIS A 120 12.62 -1.77 9.63
CA HIS A 120 12.56 -2.88 8.68
C HIS A 120 11.62 -4.00 9.16
N GLN A 121 11.64 -4.33 10.45
CA GLN A 121 10.76 -5.36 11.00
C GLN A 121 9.27 -4.97 10.92
N LEU A 122 8.95 -3.71 11.18
CA LEU A 122 7.58 -3.20 11.15
C LEU A 122 7.14 -2.71 9.76
N GLY A 123 8.02 -2.73 8.76
CA GLY A 123 7.74 -2.22 7.43
C GLY A 123 7.55 -0.69 7.38
N LEU A 124 8.21 0.06 8.27
CA LEU A 124 8.09 1.51 8.32
C LEU A 124 8.98 2.17 7.27
N GLY A 125 8.36 2.77 6.26
CA GLY A 125 9.02 3.59 5.24
C GLY A 125 9.51 4.94 5.76
N ALA A 126 10.16 5.72 4.90
CA ALA A 126 10.69 7.05 5.26
C ALA A 126 9.58 8.07 5.61
N ASP A 127 8.39 7.92 5.02
CA ASP A 127 7.31 8.91 5.08
C ASP A 127 6.49 8.87 6.37
N SER A 128 6.88 8.04 7.34
CA SER A 128 6.17 7.93 8.62
C SER A 128 4.69 7.55 8.47
N LEU A 129 4.35 6.77 7.44
CA LEU A 129 3.04 6.16 7.26
C LEU A 129 3.13 4.66 7.53
N SER A 130 2.06 4.07 8.05
CA SER A 130 1.89 2.62 8.01
C SER A 130 1.53 2.16 6.59
N GLY A 131 1.89 0.92 6.24
CA GLY A 131 1.57 0.36 4.93
C GLY A 131 0.06 0.35 4.62
N GLY A 132 -0.78 0.10 5.62
CA GLY A 132 -2.25 0.14 5.44
C GLY A 132 -2.79 1.55 5.18
N LEU A 133 -2.21 2.59 5.78
CA LEU A 133 -2.59 3.97 5.48
C LEU A 133 -2.11 4.39 4.09
N GLU A 134 -0.88 4.02 3.72
CA GLU A 134 -0.32 4.26 2.39
C GLU A 134 -1.16 3.60 1.29
N GLU A 135 -1.58 2.35 1.49
CA GLU A 135 -2.48 1.63 0.59
C GLU A 135 -3.84 2.34 0.44
N ALA A 136 -4.45 2.74 1.55
CA ALA A 136 -5.72 3.48 1.53
C ALA A 136 -5.60 4.81 0.76
N LEU A 137 -4.52 5.56 0.99
CA LEU A 137 -4.26 6.81 0.28
C LEU A 137 -4.09 6.58 -1.23
N CYS A 138 -3.33 5.56 -1.63
CA CYS A 138 -3.14 5.22 -3.04
C CYS A 138 -4.45 4.79 -3.71
N LEU A 139 -5.25 3.95 -3.02
CA LEU A 139 -6.53 3.48 -3.52
C LEU A 139 -7.49 4.65 -3.76
N LEU A 140 -7.66 5.55 -2.77
CA LEU A 140 -8.54 6.70 -2.93
C LEU A 140 -8.04 7.64 -4.03
N SER A 141 -6.74 7.92 -4.05
CA SER A 141 -6.11 8.81 -5.04
C SER A 141 -6.18 8.28 -6.47
N ALA A 142 -6.35 6.98 -6.67
CA ALA A 142 -6.59 6.41 -8.00
C ALA A 142 -7.98 6.75 -8.56
N HIS A 143 -8.92 7.18 -7.70
CA HIS A 143 -10.31 7.42 -8.06
C HIS A 143 -10.78 8.87 -7.87
N MET A 144 -10.03 9.71 -7.16
CA MET A 144 -10.43 11.09 -6.87
C MET A 144 -9.22 12.01 -6.63
N PRO A 145 -9.40 13.34 -6.70
CA PRO A 145 -8.38 14.30 -6.31
C PRO A 145 -7.90 14.10 -4.87
N PHE A 146 -6.65 14.48 -4.58
CA PHE A 146 -6.04 14.26 -3.27
C PHE A 146 -6.80 14.93 -2.12
N GLU A 147 -7.29 16.15 -2.31
CA GLU A 147 -8.08 16.89 -1.32
C GLU A 147 -9.38 16.12 -0.94
N GLU A 148 -10.07 15.55 -1.92
CA GLU A 148 -11.24 14.71 -1.66
C GLU A 148 -10.88 13.40 -0.96
N ALA A 149 -9.72 12.82 -1.27
CA ALA A 149 -9.26 11.59 -0.65
C ALA A 149 -8.98 11.80 0.85
N VAL A 150 -8.30 12.90 1.22
CA VAL A 150 -8.02 13.22 2.62
C VAL A 150 -9.29 13.60 3.38
N ASP A 151 -10.21 14.37 2.77
CA ASP A 151 -11.53 14.70 3.37
C ASP A 151 -12.31 13.42 3.71
N LYS A 152 -12.39 12.47 2.76
CA LYS A 152 -13.11 11.21 2.99
C LYS A 152 -12.43 10.34 4.04
N LEU A 153 -11.11 10.33 4.09
CA LEU A 153 -10.36 9.60 5.12
C LEU A 153 -10.65 10.16 6.51
N GLU A 154 -10.59 11.48 6.67
CA GLU A 154 -10.89 12.16 7.93
C GLU A 154 -12.36 11.91 8.32
N ARG A 155 -13.30 12.08 7.41
CA ARG A 155 -14.73 11.92 7.75
C ARG A 155 -15.14 10.50 8.09
N LEU A 156 -14.55 9.50 7.44
CA LEU A 156 -14.96 8.09 7.60
C LEU A 156 -14.19 7.37 8.70
N ILE A 157 -12.87 7.55 8.73
CA ILE A 157 -11.99 6.83 9.68
C ILE A 157 -11.29 7.76 10.66
N LEU A 158 -11.62 9.05 10.65
CA LEU A 158 -11.08 10.08 11.55
C LEU A 158 -9.58 10.34 11.37
N VAL A 159 -8.92 9.82 10.35
CA VAL A 159 -7.48 10.03 10.16
C VAL A 159 -7.20 11.27 9.32
N GLU A 160 -6.54 12.25 9.92
CA GLU A 160 -6.08 13.46 9.24
C GLU A 160 -4.71 13.21 8.57
N VAL A 161 -4.62 13.58 7.29
CA VAL A 161 -3.39 13.50 6.50
C VAL A 161 -3.22 14.82 5.75
N ASP A 162 -2.03 15.41 5.83
CA ASP A 162 -1.67 16.63 5.09
C ASP A 162 -1.58 16.37 3.57
N ASP A 163 -2.01 17.33 2.75
CA ASP A 163 -2.00 17.26 1.29
C ASP A 163 -0.61 16.90 0.71
N ASN A 164 0.48 17.41 1.28
CA ASN A 164 1.83 17.06 0.81
C ASN A 164 2.21 15.64 1.18
N THR A 165 1.61 15.09 2.24
CA THR A 165 1.88 13.72 2.68
C THR A 165 1.23 12.70 1.74
N ILE A 166 -0.03 12.90 1.38
CA ILE A 166 -0.69 12.06 0.35
C ILE A 166 0.03 12.18 -0.99
N GLN A 167 0.38 13.41 -1.43
CA GLN A 167 1.10 13.60 -2.68
C GLN A 167 2.44 12.84 -2.70
N ARG A 168 3.26 12.98 -1.64
CA ARG A 168 4.56 12.28 -1.55
C ARG A 168 4.39 10.75 -1.53
N ALA A 169 3.43 10.25 -0.76
CA ALA A 169 3.16 8.82 -0.65
C ALA A 169 2.76 8.23 -2.02
N VAL A 170 1.78 8.82 -2.69
CA VAL A 170 1.29 8.37 -3.99
C VAL A 170 2.38 8.47 -5.06
N LEU A 171 3.14 9.57 -5.10
CA LEU A 171 4.25 9.72 -6.04
C LEU A 171 5.35 8.69 -5.81
N ARG A 172 5.72 8.41 -4.55
CA ARG A 172 6.72 7.39 -4.25
C ARG A 172 6.23 6.01 -4.69
N VAL A 173 5.03 5.60 -4.29
CA VAL A 173 4.47 4.30 -4.66
C VAL A 173 4.38 4.16 -6.18
N GLY A 174 3.86 5.18 -6.87
CA GLY A 174 3.80 5.22 -8.33
C GLY A 174 5.18 5.10 -8.97
N SER A 175 6.18 5.82 -8.48
CA SER A 175 7.56 5.77 -8.99
C SER A 175 8.22 4.41 -8.76
N GLU A 176 7.96 3.77 -7.62
CA GLU A 176 8.45 2.42 -7.33
C GLU A 176 7.82 1.37 -8.25
N LEU A 177 6.52 1.51 -8.56
CA LEU A 177 5.80 0.66 -9.51
C LEU A 177 6.38 0.81 -10.94
N VAL A 178 6.56 2.05 -11.42
CA VAL A 178 7.19 2.33 -12.71
C VAL A 178 8.59 1.72 -12.78
N ALA A 179 9.44 1.99 -11.79
CA ALA A 179 10.79 1.48 -11.78
C ALA A 179 10.85 -0.07 -11.69
N ARG A 180 9.86 -0.71 -11.05
CA ARG A 180 9.73 -2.17 -11.03
C ARG A 180 9.37 -2.72 -12.39
N GLU A 181 8.46 -2.06 -13.10
CA GLU A 181 8.08 -2.42 -14.47
C GLU A 181 9.26 -2.26 -15.43
N GLU A 182 9.94 -1.11 -15.42
CA GLU A 182 11.13 -0.85 -16.23
C GLU A 182 12.23 -1.88 -16.01
N ARG A 183 12.54 -2.22 -14.74
CA ARG A 183 13.52 -3.27 -14.42
C ARG A 183 13.14 -4.65 -14.98
N ARG A 184 11.84 -4.97 -15.03
CA ARG A 184 11.36 -6.22 -15.61
C ARG A 184 11.53 -6.22 -17.12
N VAL A 185 11.13 -5.13 -17.77
CA VAL A 185 11.28 -4.95 -19.21
C VAL A 185 12.76 -5.01 -19.59
N GLU A 186 13.60 -4.20 -18.97
CA GLU A 186 15.04 -4.16 -19.25
C GLU A 186 15.69 -5.52 -19.09
N ARG A 187 15.35 -6.27 -18.02
CA ARG A 187 15.86 -7.62 -17.81
C ARG A 187 15.49 -8.56 -18.95
N ALA A 188 14.24 -8.54 -19.41
CA ALA A 188 13.78 -9.41 -20.50
C ALA A 188 14.52 -9.11 -21.81
N TRP A 189 14.70 -7.83 -22.14
CA TRP A 189 15.36 -7.41 -23.38
C TRP A 189 16.88 -7.56 -23.35
N GLN A 190 17.55 -7.22 -22.25
CA GLN A 190 19.00 -7.41 -22.11
C GLN A 190 19.40 -8.89 -22.11
N GLN A 191 18.61 -9.75 -21.47
CA GLN A 191 18.91 -11.18 -21.39
C GLN A 191 18.46 -11.94 -22.65
N ALA A 192 17.78 -11.26 -23.60
CA ALA A 192 17.13 -11.88 -24.75
C ALA A 192 16.27 -13.10 -24.37
N ALA A 193 15.66 -13.04 -23.19
CA ALA A 193 14.92 -14.14 -22.58
C ALA A 193 13.54 -13.64 -22.14
N PRO A 194 12.44 -14.29 -22.58
CA PRO A 194 11.10 -13.91 -22.15
C PRO A 194 10.94 -14.06 -20.63
N PRO A 195 10.11 -13.22 -19.97
CA PRO A 195 9.78 -13.41 -18.57
C PRO A 195 9.05 -14.75 -18.35
N THR A 196 9.08 -15.25 -17.12
CA THR A 196 8.32 -16.44 -16.73
C THR A 196 6.82 -16.15 -16.77
N MET A 197 6.03 -17.10 -17.27
CA MET A 197 4.58 -17.07 -17.15
C MET A 197 4.19 -17.12 -15.67
N GLU A 198 3.31 -16.21 -15.23
CA GLU A 198 2.85 -16.12 -13.83
C GLU A 198 1.37 -16.53 -13.66
N VAL A 199 0.74 -17.06 -14.71
CA VAL A 199 -0.58 -17.70 -14.65
C VAL A 199 -0.45 -19.20 -14.47
N HIS A 200 -1.41 -19.84 -13.80
CA HIS A 200 -1.38 -21.29 -13.54
C HIS A 200 -1.59 -22.11 -14.82
N GLU A 201 -2.56 -21.71 -15.64
CA GLU A 201 -2.87 -22.33 -16.92
C GLU A 201 -2.75 -21.30 -18.03
N PRO A 202 -2.17 -21.67 -19.19
CA PRO A 202 -2.13 -20.78 -20.34
C PRO A 202 -3.56 -20.54 -20.86
N PRO A 203 -3.89 -19.30 -21.27
CA PRO A 203 -5.22 -19.00 -21.77
C PRO A 203 -5.46 -19.69 -23.11
N GLU A 204 -6.69 -20.17 -23.35
CA GLU A 204 -7.07 -20.63 -24.70
C GLU A 204 -6.94 -19.48 -25.70
N ARG A 205 -7.43 -18.30 -25.31
CA ARG A 205 -7.36 -17.08 -26.11
C ARG A 205 -6.94 -15.90 -25.26
N LEU A 206 -5.83 -15.25 -25.65
CA LEU A 206 -5.36 -14.02 -25.04
C LEU A 206 -5.70 -12.82 -25.94
N TYR A 207 -6.38 -11.82 -25.39
CA TYR A 207 -6.68 -10.57 -26.06
C TYR A 207 -5.70 -9.48 -25.62
N ILE A 208 -5.24 -8.68 -26.57
CA ILE A 208 -4.43 -7.50 -26.35
C ILE A 208 -5.08 -6.36 -27.12
N SER A 209 -5.72 -5.43 -26.42
CA SER A 209 -6.35 -4.26 -27.02
C SER A 209 -5.52 -3.02 -26.70
N VAL A 210 -5.11 -2.28 -27.73
CA VAL A 210 -4.29 -1.08 -27.61
C VAL A 210 -5.09 0.15 -28.04
N ASP A 211 -4.99 1.23 -27.27
CA ASP A 211 -5.62 2.51 -27.56
C ASP A 211 -4.73 3.67 -27.08
N GLY A 212 -4.93 4.85 -27.65
CA GLY A 212 -4.29 6.10 -27.29
C GLY A 212 -5.28 7.08 -26.65
N THR A 213 -4.91 7.67 -25.52
CA THR A 213 -5.65 8.79 -24.91
C THR A 213 -4.73 9.98 -24.67
N LYS A 214 -5.25 11.09 -24.15
CA LYS A 214 -4.45 12.28 -23.83
C LYS A 214 -4.66 12.70 -22.39
N ALA A 215 -3.57 12.99 -21.70
CA ALA A 215 -3.57 13.58 -20.37
C ALA A 215 -2.95 14.99 -20.42
N HIS A 216 -3.57 15.93 -19.72
CA HIS A 216 -3.03 17.28 -19.59
C HIS A 216 -2.09 17.34 -18.38
N LEU A 217 -0.79 17.42 -18.66
CA LEU A 217 0.25 17.55 -17.63
C LEU A 217 0.67 19.02 -17.49
N GLN A 218 1.55 19.31 -16.53
CA GLN A 218 2.12 20.66 -16.37
C GLN A 218 2.83 21.17 -17.63
N GLU A 219 3.41 20.25 -18.41
CA GLU A 219 4.11 20.53 -19.68
C GLU A 219 3.16 20.61 -20.89
N GLY A 220 1.85 20.43 -20.67
CA GLY A 220 0.82 20.43 -21.71
C GLY A 220 0.20 19.05 -21.97
N TRP A 221 -0.58 18.96 -23.05
CA TRP A 221 -1.21 17.72 -23.48
C TRP A 221 -0.16 16.71 -23.95
N LYS A 222 -0.12 15.54 -23.29
CA LYS A 222 0.69 14.40 -23.72
C LYS A 222 -0.22 13.22 -24.09
N GLU A 223 0.18 12.50 -25.12
CA GLU A 223 -0.42 11.23 -25.46
C GLU A 223 -0.02 10.17 -24.43
N VAL A 224 -0.99 9.35 -24.04
CA VAL A 224 -0.85 8.19 -23.17
C VAL A 224 -1.25 6.97 -23.97
N LYS A 225 -0.39 5.97 -24.02
CA LYS A 225 -0.67 4.68 -24.65
C LYS A 225 -1.17 3.71 -23.59
N VAL A 226 -2.23 2.99 -23.89
CA VAL A 226 -2.86 2.04 -22.97
C VAL A 226 -3.05 0.72 -23.69
N ALA A 227 -2.63 -0.37 -23.06
CA ALA A 227 -2.96 -1.72 -23.50
C ALA A 227 -3.74 -2.42 -22.40
N ALA A 228 -4.85 -3.06 -22.77
CA ALA A 228 -5.58 -4.00 -21.94
C ALA A 228 -5.25 -5.42 -22.41
N ILE A 229 -4.70 -6.24 -21.51
CA ILE A 229 -4.39 -7.65 -21.74
C ILE A 229 -5.36 -8.48 -20.90
N TYR A 230 -6.20 -9.29 -21.56
CA TYR A 230 -7.32 -9.94 -20.91
C TYR A 230 -7.74 -11.25 -21.58
N GLU A 231 -8.54 -12.00 -20.85
CA GLU A 231 -9.26 -13.18 -21.33
C GLU A 231 -10.75 -12.86 -21.40
N THR A 232 -11.55 -13.72 -22.03
CA THR A 232 -12.99 -13.52 -22.10
C THR A 232 -13.75 -14.70 -21.54
N GLU A 233 -14.81 -14.43 -20.77
CA GLU A 233 -15.80 -15.43 -20.41
C GLU A 233 -17.11 -15.20 -21.17
N THR A 234 -17.81 -16.30 -21.47
CA THR A 234 -19.15 -16.29 -22.05
C THR A 234 -20.17 -16.50 -20.95
N LYS A 235 -21.05 -15.52 -20.72
CA LYS A 235 -22.11 -15.59 -19.72
C LYS A 235 -23.49 -15.62 -20.38
N LEU A 236 -24.24 -16.69 -20.14
CA LEU A 236 -25.65 -16.77 -20.53
C LEU A 236 -26.50 -15.92 -19.58
N GLN A 237 -27.30 -15.02 -20.16
CA GLN A 237 -28.22 -14.16 -19.43
C GLN A 237 -29.59 -14.83 -19.26
N PRO A 238 -30.40 -14.41 -18.25
CA PRO A 238 -31.74 -14.96 -18.04
C PRO A 238 -32.70 -14.79 -19.21
N ASP A 239 -32.47 -13.79 -20.07
CA ASP A 239 -33.25 -13.53 -21.29
C ASP A 239 -32.82 -14.40 -22.49
N GLY A 240 -31.87 -15.31 -22.29
CA GLY A 240 -31.32 -16.20 -23.32
C GLY A 240 -30.24 -15.56 -24.19
N THR A 241 -29.89 -14.28 -23.97
CA THR A 241 -28.78 -13.64 -24.68
C THR A 241 -27.45 -14.07 -24.10
N THR A 242 -26.41 -14.04 -24.94
CA THR A 242 -25.04 -14.33 -24.53
C THR A 242 -24.26 -13.04 -24.40
N GLN A 243 -23.65 -12.81 -23.23
CA GLN A 243 -22.76 -11.68 -23.00
C GLN A 243 -21.32 -12.16 -22.87
N ILE A 244 -20.42 -11.61 -23.68
CA ILE A 244 -18.98 -11.80 -23.54
C ILE A 244 -18.44 -10.73 -22.59
N ARG A 245 -17.65 -11.14 -21.59
CA ARG A 245 -17.05 -10.23 -20.61
C ARG A 245 -15.53 -10.40 -20.61
N ALA A 246 -14.81 -9.29 -20.61
CA ALA A 246 -13.38 -9.32 -20.33
C ALA A 246 -13.15 -9.65 -18.85
N ILE A 247 -12.28 -10.60 -18.58
CA ILE A 247 -11.90 -11.06 -17.25
C ILE A 247 -10.38 -11.08 -17.12
N HIS A 248 -9.91 -11.06 -15.87
CA HIS A 248 -8.50 -11.03 -15.55
C HIS A 248 -7.77 -9.92 -16.32
N ILE A 249 -8.26 -8.68 -16.29
CA ILE A 249 -7.65 -7.61 -17.10
C ILE A 249 -6.37 -7.13 -16.41
N THR A 250 -5.29 -6.96 -17.18
CA THR A 250 -4.12 -6.18 -16.75
C THR A 250 -3.90 -5.03 -17.72
N TYR A 251 -3.56 -3.87 -17.18
CA TYR A 251 -3.30 -2.67 -17.97
C TYR A 251 -1.80 -2.38 -17.99
N VAL A 252 -1.30 -2.03 -19.17
CA VAL A 252 0.02 -1.43 -19.37
C VAL A 252 -0.22 -0.02 -19.87
N VAL A 253 0.35 0.98 -19.18
CA VAL A 253 0.14 2.40 -19.48
C VAL A 253 1.48 3.10 -19.55
N SER A 254 1.70 3.89 -20.60
CA SER A 254 2.97 4.61 -20.77
C SER A 254 2.81 5.92 -21.53
N PHE A 255 3.68 6.89 -21.21
CA PHE A 255 3.88 8.12 -21.98
C PHE A 255 4.97 7.98 -23.05
N GLU A 256 5.61 6.81 -23.14
CA GLU A 256 6.72 6.55 -24.06
C GLU A 256 6.27 6.44 -25.53
N ASP A 257 7.24 6.36 -26.43
CA ASP A 257 6.99 6.07 -27.84
C ASP A 257 6.38 4.67 -28.06
N ALA A 258 5.80 4.45 -29.23
CA ALA A 258 5.08 3.21 -29.53
C ALA A 258 5.97 1.96 -29.50
N GLN A 259 7.25 2.07 -29.88
CA GLN A 259 8.17 0.92 -29.88
C GLN A 259 8.54 0.54 -28.45
N THR A 260 8.86 1.53 -27.61
CA THR A 260 9.12 1.31 -26.19
C THR A 260 7.88 0.75 -25.51
N PHE A 261 6.71 1.34 -25.73
CA PHE A 261 5.44 0.82 -25.20
C PHE A 261 5.17 -0.63 -25.61
N ALA A 262 5.38 -1.00 -26.89
CA ALA A 262 5.19 -2.37 -27.35
C ALA A 262 6.07 -3.39 -26.60
N ARG A 263 7.25 -2.98 -26.13
CA ARG A 263 8.13 -3.81 -25.28
C ARG A 263 7.52 -4.11 -23.92
N HIS A 264 6.88 -3.12 -23.31
CA HIS A 264 6.17 -3.29 -22.03
C HIS A 264 4.97 -4.22 -22.21
N VAL A 265 4.17 -4.01 -23.25
CA VAL A 265 3.01 -4.85 -23.59
C VAL A 265 3.43 -6.30 -23.83
N TYR A 266 4.52 -6.52 -24.58
CA TYR A 266 5.05 -7.87 -24.83
C TYR A 266 5.42 -8.58 -23.52
N VAL A 267 6.17 -7.91 -22.64
CA VAL A 267 6.61 -8.48 -21.36
C VAL A 267 5.42 -8.87 -20.49
N GLU A 268 4.41 -8.00 -20.38
CA GLU A 268 3.20 -8.32 -19.64
C GLU A 268 2.38 -9.44 -20.29
N ALA A 269 2.24 -9.44 -21.62
CA ALA A 269 1.53 -10.49 -22.34
C ALA A 269 2.20 -11.87 -22.15
N VAL A 270 3.54 -11.94 -22.19
CA VAL A 270 4.27 -13.18 -21.91
C VAL A 270 4.03 -13.66 -20.48
N ARG A 271 4.05 -12.75 -19.49
CA ARG A 271 3.71 -13.05 -18.09
C ARG A 271 2.30 -13.65 -17.98
N ARG A 272 1.39 -13.20 -18.83
CA ARG A 272 -0.01 -13.66 -18.98
C ARG A 272 -0.19 -14.89 -19.87
N GLY A 273 0.90 -15.51 -20.34
CA GLY A 273 0.86 -16.78 -21.07
C GLY A 273 0.86 -16.66 -22.60
N LEU A 274 1.19 -15.48 -23.17
CA LEU A 274 1.23 -15.24 -24.62
C LEU A 274 1.90 -16.36 -25.43
N LEU A 275 3.06 -16.85 -24.98
CA LEU A 275 3.86 -17.84 -25.72
C LEU A 275 3.23 -19.23 -25.77
N GLN A 276 2.24 -19.49 -24.93
CA GLN A 276 1.58 -20.78 -24.76
C GLN A 276 0.07 -20.72 -25.07
N ALA A 277 -0.44 -19.53 -25.40
CA ALA A 277 -1.83 -19.35 -25.76
C ALA A 277 -2.16 -20.07 -27.09
N GLN A 278 -3.35 -20.67 -27.19
CA GLN A 278 -3.76 -21.34 -28.44
C GLN A 278 -4.10 -20.31 -29.52
N GLU A 279 -4.63 -19.16 -29.11
CA GLU A 279 -4.95 -18.05 -29.99
C GLU A 279 -4.61 -16.71 -29.32
N VAL A 280 -4.06 -15.78 -30.10
CA VAL A 280 -3.76 -14.43 -29.65
C VAL A 280 -4.48 -13.46 -30.57
N ILE A 281 -5.31 -12.59 -30.00
CA ILE A 281 -6.02 -11.54 -30.73
C ILE A 281 -5.47 -10.19 -30.31
N VAL A 282 -4.85 -9.50 -31.27
CA VAL A 282 -4.38 -8.12 -31.07
C VAL A 282 -5.34 -7.17 -31.76
N LEU A 283 -5.91 -6.25 -30.99
CA LEU A 283 -6.80 -5.20 -31.45
C LEU A 283 -6.09 -3.86 -31.25
N GLY A 284 -6.09 -3.02 -32.28
CA GLY A 284 -5.61 -1.65 -32.19
C GLY A 284 -6.37 -0.82 -33.20
N ASP A 285 -6.50 0.49 -32.94
CA ASP A 285 -6.88 1.38 -34.02
C ASP A 285 -5.72 1.45 -35.05
N GLY A 286 -6.09 1.53 -36.32
CA GLY A 286 -5.10 1.81 -37.36
C GLY A 286 -4.82 3.30 -37.36
N ALA A 287 -3.90 3.76 -36.51
CA ALA A 287 -3.36 5.11 -36.58
C ALA A 287 -2.08 5.14 -37.44
N GLU A 288 -1.96 6.15 -38.31
CA GLU A 288 -0.87 6.34 -39.29
C GLU A 288 0.53 6.44 -38.68
#